data_AF-A0A7W1ZT01-F1
#
_entry.id   AF-A0A7W1ZT01-F1
#
_cell.length_a   1.000
_cell.length_b   1.000
_cell.length_c   1.000
_cell.angle_alpha   90.00
_cell.angle_beta   90.00
_cell.angle_gamma   90.00
#
_symmetry.space_group_name_H-M   'P 1'
#
loop_
_entity.id
_entity.type
_entity.pdbx_description
1 polymer ?
#
loop_
_entity_poly.entity_id
_entity_poly.type
_entity_poly.pdbx_seq_one_letter_code
_entity_poly.pdbx_strand_id
1 'polypeptide(L)'
;MKAFLLIISLALNCALALAILTTGFSTTETDSPKPIRTKVLTRTIIEEVEQPVGTNTVSTEVELFHWSSIRSTNFVEYAEKLREIECPDQTIRDIITGEINDWILGGRRALFAPYASRFWQFAAKGDIEMPDELKLPLGELKKAKAESLSAALKLLQKPAEPAKSRLEIVPEEIRGQIQEIEKKYADLRKEIQNNKELSSTDQYKRIQELERQREAERQGAMSPEELAEYKARRESSQFQQLYGFNADEKELREIASVFAKNSLWAHDPDFPSDREGKETRAKQRDEELKAMLGEKRFAEFKRASEPDYREAYKITQAYNLPDDAAVRAYEMNQELKAQKEVLRKNPSLTSEQRDALLQELQDATDDAAAELYGEKVARTLRRIWAR
;
A
#
# COMPACT_ATOMS: atom_id res chain seq x y z
N MET A 1 -39.01 -2.39 -2.54
CA MET A 1 -39.66 -1.53 -3.56
C MET A 1 -38.65 -0.72 -4.39
N LYS A 2 -37.68 -0.01 -3.80
CA LYS A 2 -36.66 0.77 -4.55
C LYS A 2 -35.73 -0.07 -5.45
N ALA A 3 -35.34 -1.28 -5.02
CA ALA A 3 -34.56 -2.21 -5.84
C ALA A 3 -35.31 -2.72 -7.09
N PHE A 4 -36.64 -2.79 -7.03
CA PHE A 4 -37.47 -3.22 -8.16
C PHE A 4 -37.57 -2.11 -9.23
N LEU A 5 -37.58 -0.85 -8.79
CA LEU A 5 -37.56 0.32 -9.68
C LEU A 5 -36.23 0.46 -10.42
N LEU A 6 -35.11 0.10 -9.78
CA LEU A 6 -33.79 0.09 -10.43
C LEU A 6 -33.68 -1.03 -11.48
N ILE A 7 -34.20 -2.23 -11.20
CA ILE A 7 -34.22 -3.34 -12.17
C ILE A 7 -35.11 -3.01 -13.38
N ILE A 8 -36.25 -2.33 -13.16
CA ILE A 8 -37.11 -1.86 -14.25
C ILE A 8 -36.42 -0.77 -15.08
N SER A 9 -35.74 0.18 -14.43
CA SER A 9 -34.94 1.19 -15.13
C SER A 9 -33.81 0.57 -15.95
N LEU A 10 -33.17 -0.47 -15.42
CA LEU A 10 -32.12 -1.22 -16.08
C LEU A 10 -32.65 -1.98 -17.31
N ALA A 11 -33.80 -2.63 -17.17
CA ALA A 11 -34.46 -3.33 -18.29
C ALA A 11 -34.94 -2.35 -19.38
N LEU A 12 -35.44 -1.16 -19.00
CA LEU A 12 -35.86 -0.13 -19.95
C LEU A 12 -34.68 0.45 -20.74
N ASN A 13 -33.55 0.70 -20.08
CA ASN A 13 -32.36 1.22 -20.74
C ASN A 13 -31.76 0.20 -21.71
N CYS A 14 -31.75 -1.09 -21.36
CA CYS A 14 -31.36 -2.16 -22.27
C CYS A 14 -32.30 -2.29 -23.48
N ALA A 15 -33.63 -2.14 -23.28
CA ALA A 15 -34.60 -2.18 -24.36
C ALA A 15 -34.48 -0.96 -25.30
N LEU A 16 -34.19 0.23 -24.75
CA LEU A 16 -34.01 1.45 -25.51
C LEU A 16 -32.73 1.40 -26.37
N ALA A 17 -31.62 0.88 -25.83
CA ALA A 17 -30.39 0.67 -26.58
C ALA A 17 -30.60 -0.32 -27.75
N LEU A 18 -31.37 -1.39 -27.55
CA LEU A 18 -31.74 -2.32 -28.63
C LEU A 18 -32.66 -1.68 -29.69
N ALA A 19 -33.59 -0.82 -29.28
CA ALA A 19 -34.49 -0.11 -30.20
C ALA A 19 -33.74 0.91 -31.07
N ILE A 20 -32.74 1.59 -30.50
CA ILE A 20 -31.87 2.54 -31.20
C ILE A 20 -30.96 1.83 -32.20
N LEU A 21 -30.50 0.62 -31.89
CA LEU A 21 -29.70 -0.20 -32.82
C LEU A 21 -30.52 -0.83 -33.96
N THR A 22 -31.84 -0.96 -33.81
CA THR A 22 -32.72 -1.58 -34.82
C THR A 22 -33.44 -0.55 -35.71
N THR A 23 -33.47 0.71 -35.31
CA THR A 23 -34.03 1.82 -36.10
C THR A 23 -32.87 2.72 -36.55
N GLY A 24 -32.30 2.38 -37.71
CA GLY A 24 -31.05 2.98 -38.21
C GLY A 24 -30.99 4.50 -38.10
N PHE A 25 -29.87 4.99 -37.55
CA PHE A 25 -29.56 6.42 -37.49
C PHE A 25 -29.38 6.97 -38.91
N SER A 26 -30.33 7.82 -39.32
CA SER A 26 -30.09 8.82 -40.36
C SER A 26 -29.15 9.88 -39.80
N THR A 27 -28.03 10.06 -40.47
CA THR A 27 -26.98 11.01 -40.14
C THR A 27 -27.54 12.43 -40.23
N THR A 28 -27.47 13.19 -39.15
CA THR A 28 -27.56 14.66 -39.19
C THR A 28 -26.20 15.22 -38.80
N GLU A 29 -25.67 16.08 -39.66
CA GLU A 29 -24.39 16.76 -39.51
C GLU A 29 -24.36 17.63 -38.25
N THR A 30 -23.31 17.49 -37.45
CA THR A 30 -23.06 18.34 -36.28
C THR A 30 -22.17 19.52 -36.68
N ASP A 31 -22.69 20.71 -36.44
CA ASP A 31 -22.02 22.00 -36.56
C ASP A 31 -20.80 22.10 -35.61
N SER A 32 -19.70 22.70 -36.09
CA SER A 32 -18.42 22.78 -35.36
C SER A 32 -18.40 23.97 -34.40
N PRO A 33 -17.90 23.85 -33.15
CA PRO A 33 -17.80 25.00 -32.25
C PRO A 33 -16.53 25.82 -32.53
N LYS A 34 -16.69 27.15 -32.59
CA LYS A 34 -15.62 28.15 -32.71
C LYS A 34 -14.77 28.25 -31.43
N PRO A 35 -13.46 28.54 -31.52
CA PRO A 35 -12.58 28.63 -30.36
C PRO A 35 -12.76 29.94 -29.57
N ILE A 36 -12.82 29.81 -28.25
CA ILE A 36 -12.86 30.91 -27.28
C ILE A 36 -11.42 31.44 -27.06
N ARG A 37 -11.20 32.74 -27.28
CA ARG A 37 -9.95 33.45 -26.95
C ARG A 37 -9.88 33.79 -25.46
N THR A 38 -8.92 33.22 -24.74
CA THR A 38 -8.59 33.61 -23.36
C THR A 38 -7.65 34.81 -23.38
N LYS A 39 -8.07 35.94 -22.80
CA LYS A 39 -7.25 37.15 -22.62
C LYS A 39 -6.50 37.01 -21.29
N VAL A 40 -5.18 36.80 -21.33
CA VAL A 40 -4.32 36.79 -20.14
C VAL A 40 -4.00 38.23 -19.76
N LEU A 41 -4.45 38.67 -18.57
CA LEU A 41 -4.06 39.93 -17.94
C LEU A 41 -2.82 39.69 -17.08
N THR A 42 -1.63 40.01 -17.61
CA THR A 42 -0.41 40.09 -16.81
C THR A 42 -0.31 41.50 -16.23
N ARG A 43 -0.54 41.65 -14.92
CA ARG A 43 -0.28 42.91 -14.20
C ARG A 43 1.17 42.88 -13.72
N THR A 44 2.06 43.51 -14.48
CA THR A 44 3.42 43.84 -14.03
C THR A 44 3.33 45.05 -13.10
N ILE A 45 3.74 44.90 -11.84
CA ILE A 45 3.97 46.02 -10.92
C ILE A 45 5.48 46.27 -10.96
N ILE A 46 5.88 47.36 -11.61
CA ILE A 46 7.21 47.94 -11.45
C ILE A 46 7.01 49.09 -10.47
N GLU A 47 7.47 48.90 -9.24
CA GLU A 47 7.53 49.97 -8.24
C GLU A 47 8.93 50.57 -8.32
N GLU A 48 9.00 51.74 -8.95
CA GLU A 48 10.16 52.61 -9.04
C GLU A 48 10.37 53.27 -7.67
N VAL A 49 11.46 52.93 -7.00
CA VAL A 49 11.85 53.55 -5.72
C VAL A 49 13.09 54.42 -5.95
N GLU A 50 12.88 55.73 -5.84
CA GLU A 50 13.91 56.76 -5.83
C GLU A 50 14.91 56.56 -4.69
N GLN A 51 16.20 56.70 -5.01
CA GLN A 51 17.29 56.73 -4.03
C GLN A 51 17.43 58.13 -3.40
N PRO A 52 17.80 58.20 -2.10
CA PRO A 52 18.67 59.24 -1.63
C PRO A 52 20.04 58.69 -1.21
N VAL A 53 21.06 59.43 -1.64
CA VAL A 53 22.50 59.26 -1.40
C VAL A 53 22.83 59.39 0.10
N GLY A 54 23.70 58.51 0.62
CA GLY A 54 24.48 58.84 1.83
C GLY A 54 25.02 57.67 2.66
N THR A 55 26.35 57.51 2.59
CA THR A 55 27.28 57.03 3.64
C THR A 55 27.44 55.53 3.97
N ASN A 56 28.72 55.11 3.85
CA ASN A 56 29.43 54.01 4.49
C ASN A 56 29.19 52.58 3.95
N THR A 57 29.85 52.26 2.84
CA THR A 57 30.18 50.88 2.46
C THR A 57 31.21 50.31 3.44
N VAL A 58 30.72 49.65 4.49
CA VAL A 58 31.45 48.53 5.10
C VAL A 58 31.27 47.36 4.14
N SER A 59 32.31 47.07 3.36
CA SER A 59 32.39 45.84 2.56
C SER A 59 32.40 44.64 3.50
N THR A 60 31.21 44.17 3.88
CA THR A 60 31.06 42.83 4.45
C THR A 60 31.02 41.91 3.24
N GLU A 61 32.14 41.26 2.97
CA GLU A 61 32.23 40.19 1.98
C GLU A 61 31.34 39.04 2.49
N VAL A 62 30.05 39.08 2.14
CA VAL A 62 29.15 37.96 2.36
C VAL A 62 29.58 36.91 1.35
N GLU A 63 30.40 35.95 1.78
CA GLU A 63 30.67 34.75 1.00
C GLU A 63 29.31 34.17 0.60
N LEU A 64 29.02 34.22 -0.71
CA LEU A 64 27.78 33.70 -1.25
C LEU A 64 27.77 32.20 -0.99
N PHE A 65 26.76 31.78 -0.22
CA PHE A 65 26.57 30.37 0.08
C PHE A 65 26.40 29.55 -1.20
N HIS A 66 27.24 28.52 -1.37
CA HIS A 66 27.16 27.59 -2.50
C HIS A 66 26.88 26.17 -2.02
N TRP A 67 25.79 25.55 -2.51
CA TRP A 67 25.36 24.20 -2.14
C TRP A 67 26.42 23.10 -2.39
N SER A 68 27.33 23.32 -3.35
CA SER A 68 28.44 22.42 -3.62
C SER A 68 29.46 22.33 -2.48
N SER A 69 29.52 23.33 -1.58
CA SER A 69 30.44 23.34 -0.44
C SER A 69 30.04 22.37 0.69
N ILE A 70 28.74 22.07 0.79
CA ILE A 70 28.19 21.18 1.82
C ILE A 70 28.22 19.71 1.39
N ARG A 71 28.03 19.45 0.09
CA ARG A 71 27.96 18.08 -0.43
C ARG A 71 29.29 17.35 -0.19
N SER A 72 29.21 16.18 0.44
CA SER A 72 30.36 15.27 0.60
C SER A 72 30.06 13.92 -0.08
N THR A 73 31.10 13.25 -0.55
CA THR A 73 31.03 11.85 -1.01
C THR A 73 30.94 10.87 0.15
N ASN A 74 31.30 11.31 1.36
CA ASN A 74 31.05 10.58 2.60
C ASN A 74 29.68 10.99 3.15
N PHE A 75 28.71 10.07 3.12
CA PHE A 75 27.34 10.33 3.54
C PHE A 75 27.22 10.70 5.04
N VAL A 76 28.18 10.28 5.88
CA VAL A 76 28.21 10.64 7.31
C VAL A 76 28.58 12.11 7.46
N GLU A 77 29.69 12.53 6.86
CA GLU A 77 30.11 13.94 6.85
C GLU A 77 29.07 14.85 6.19
N TYR A 78 28.40 14.37 5.13
CA TYR A 78 27.35 15.14 4.48
C TYR A 78 26.16 15.37 5.42
N ALA A 79 25.75 14.34 6.17
CA ALA A 79 24.70 14.48 7.17
C ALA A 79 25.10 15.44 8.30
N GLU A 80 26.38 15.43 8.72
CA GLU A 80 26.90 16.35 9.74
C GLU A 80 26.89 17.80 9.27
N LYS A 81 27.39 18.08 8.06
CA LYS A 81 27.38 19.44 7.49
C LYS A 81 25.96 19.97 7.27
N LEU A 82 25.02 19.10 6.86
CA LEU A 82 23.61 19.49 6.75
C LEU A 82 22.98 19.82 8.12
N ARG A 83 23.44 19.18 9.20
CA ARG A 83 23.01 19.51 10.55
C ARG A 83 23.63 20.82 11.05
N GLU A 84 24.88 21.10 10.69
CA GLU A 84 25.59 22.33 11.08
C GLU A 84 24.89 23.59 10.57
N ILE A 85 24.24 23.51 9.40
CA ILE A 85 23.41 24.59 8.84
C ILE A 85 21.96 24.58 9.34
N GLU A 86 21.69 23.87 10.45
CA GLU A 86 20.37 23.76 11.10
C GLU A 86 19.25 23.19 10.21
N CYS A 87 19.59 22.31 9.26
CA CYS A 87 18.60 21.65 8.42
C CYS A 87 17.70 20.71 9.28
N PRO A 88 16.37 20.69 9.07
CA PRO A 88 15.49 19.77 9.78
C PRO A 88 15.86 18.30 9.57
N ASP A 89 15.84 17.49 10.63
CA ASP A 89 16.23 16.07 10.59
C ASP A 89 15.54 15.26 9.47
N GLN A 90 14.26 15.56 9.20
CA GLN A 90 13.51 14.90 8.13
C GLN A 90 14.06 15.25 6.74
N THR A 91 14.40 16.53 6.53
CA THR A 91 15.01 16.99 5.29
C THR A 91 16.41 16.40 5.10
N ILE A 92 17.20 16.27 6.16
CA ILE A 92 18.50 15.57 6.11
C ILE A 92 18.30 14.09 5.71
N ARG A 93 17.32 13.40 6.31
CA ARG A 93 17.00 12.01 5.95
C ARG A 93 16.66 11.86 4.46
N ASP A 94 15.82 12.75 3.94
CA ASP A 94 15.35 12.68 2.56
C ASP A 94 16.50 12.93 1.57
N ILE A 95 17.34 13.94 1.83
CA ILE A 95 18.51 14.26 1.01
C ILE A 95 19.52 13.11 0.99
N ILE A 96 19.94 12.62 2.17
CA ILE A 96 20.94 11.56 2.28
C ILE A 96 20.43 10.25 1.69
N THR A 97 19.15 9.92 1.92
CA THR A 97 18.54 8.72 1.35
C THR A 97 18.48 8.80 -0.17
N GLY A 98 18.12 9.96 -0.72
CA GLY A 98 18.13 10.21 -2.17
C GLY A 98 19.52 10.01 -2.77
N GLU A 99 20.54 10.61 -2.17
CA GLU A 99 21.93 10.56 -2.67
C GLU A 99 22.52 9.14 -2.61
N ILE A 100 22.27 8.39 -1.53
CA ILE A 100 22.66 6.98 -1.43
C ILE A 100 21.93 6.14 -2.49
N ASN A 101 20.64 6.41 -2.73
CA ASN A 101 19.88 5.71 -3.76
C ASN A 101 20.44 5.97 -5.16
N ASP A 102 20.80 7.22 -5.47
CA ASP A 102 21.39 7.59 -6.76
C ASP A 102 22.77 6.96 -6.96
N TRP A 103 23.59 6.93 -5.92
CA TRP A 103 24.88 6.24 -5.93
C TRP A 103 24.71 4.73 -6.20
N ILE A 104 23.79 4.06 -5.49
CA ILE A 104 23.48 2.64 -5.71
C ILE A 104 22.90 2.40 -7.10
N LEU A 105 22.06 3.29 -7.61
CA LEU A 105 21.50 3.20 -8.96
C LEU A 105 22.61 3.32 -10.01
N GLY A 106 23.60 4.19 -9.80
CA GLY A 106 24.82 4.28 -10.60
C GLY A 106 25.61 2.97 -10.59
N GLY A 107 25.85 2.41 -9.40
CA GLY A 107 26.54 1.11 -9.25
C GLY A 107 25.81 -0.03 -9.96
N ARG A 108 24.48 -0.10 -9.83
CA ARG A 108 23.65 -1.08 -10.55
C ARG A 108 23.75 -0.87 -12.06
N ARG A 109 23.64 0.36 -12.56
CA ARG A 109 23.78 0.66 -13.99
C ARG A 109 25.13 0.22 -14.53
N ALA A 110 26.22 0.44 -13.78
CA ALA A 110 27.55 -0.03 -14.17
C ALA A 110 27.63 -1.56 -14.27
N LEU A 111 27.03 -2.29 -13.31
CA LEU A 111 26.97 -3.76 -13.34
C LEU A 111 26.16 -4.30 -14.53
N PHE A 112 25.07 -3.63 -14.88
CA PHE A 112 24.20 -4.05 -16.00
C PHE A 112 24.63 -3.50 -17.36
N ALA A 113 25.54 -2.52 -17.43
CA ALA A 113 25.99 -1.90 -18.68
C ALA A 113 26.53 -2.91 -19.72
N PRO A 114 27.33 -3.93 -19.34
CA PRO A 114 27.80 -4.97 -20.28
C PRO A 114 26.67 -5.85 -20.84
N TYR A 115 25.55 -5.95 -20.12
CA TYR A 115 24.41 -6.81 -20.46
C TYR A 115 23.33 -6.07 -21.25
N ALA A 116 23.32 -4.73 -21.22
CA ALA A 116 22.34 -3.91 -21.92
C ALA A 116 22.28 -4.18 -23.43
N SER A 117 23.43 -4.42 -24.07
CA SER A 117 23.52 -4.76 -25.50
C SER A 117 23.01 -6.16 -25.85
N ARG A 118 22.89 -7.06 -24.86
CA ARG A 118 22.43 -8.44 -25.01
C ARG A 118 20.98 -8.64 -24.57
N PHE A 119 20.32 -7.58 -24.08
CA PHE A 119 18.95 -7.62 -23.57
C PHE A 119 17.96 -8.29 -24.55
N TRP A 120 17.98 -7.88 -25.83
CA TRP A 120 17.07 -8.44 -26.84
C TRP A 120 17.37 -9.91 -27.17
N GLN A 121 18.60 -10.37 -26.97
CA GLN A 121 18.98 -11.77 -27.17
C GLN A 121 18.45 -12.66 -26.04
N PHE A 122 18.45 -12.15 -24.81
CA PHE A 122 17.85 -12.83 -23.64
C PHE A 122 16.32 -12.82 -23.70
N ALA A 123 15.72 -11.68 -24.05
CA ALA A 123 14.27 -11.55 -24.23
C ALA A 123 13.71 -12.48 -25.32
N ALA A 124 14.42 -12.64 -26.44
CA ALA A 124 14.01 -13.55 -27.52
C ALA A 124 14.08 -15.03 -27.14
N LYS A 125 14.91 -15.39 -26.14
CA LYS A 125 15.04 -16.77 -25.62
C LYS A 125 14.08 -17.07 -24.46
N GLY A 126 13.30 -16.08 -24.01
CA GLY A 126 12.46 -16.21 -22.82
C GLY A 126 13.25 -16.29 -21.52
N ASP A 127 14.54 -15.97 -21.54
CA ASP A 127 15.49 -16.14 -20.44
C ASP A 127 15.88 -14.76 -19.89
N ILE A 128 14.90 -14.09 -19.26
CA ILE A 128 15.09 -12.78 -18.60
C ILE A 128 15.41 -13.01 -17.12
N GLU A 129 16.19 -14.05 -16.80
CA GLU A 129 16.70 -14.25 -15.46
C GLU A 129 17.96 -13.41 -15.22
N MET A 130 18.18 -13.07 -13.95
CA MET A 130 19.34 -12.31 -13.53
C MET A 130 20.59 -13.21 -13.64
N PRO A 131 21.64 -12.79 -14.39
CA PRO A 131 22.87 -13.56 -14.52
C PRO A 131 23.47 -13.94 -13.16
N ASP A 132 23.90 -15.18 -13.02
CA ASP A 132 24.44 -15.71 -11.76
C ASP A 132 25.66 -14.91 -11.28
N GLU A 133 26.47 -14.40 -12.21
CA GLU A 133 27.66 -13.61 -11.90
C GLU A 133 27.32 -12.25 -11.28
N LEU A 134 26.09 -11.75 -11.45
CA LEU A 134 25.62 -10.50 -10.88
C LEU A 134 25.03 -10.66 -9.46
N LYS A 135 24.73 -11.89 -9.02
CA LYS A 135 24.11 -12.14 -7.70
C LYS A 135 24.99 -11.66 -6.54
N LEU A 136 26.29 -11.98 -6.58
CA LEU A 136 27.28 -11.57 -5.57
C LEU A 136 27.49 -10.04 -5.54
N PRO A 137 27.84 -9.37 -6.67
CA PRO A 137 28.00 -7.91 -6.72
C PRO A 137 26.75 -7.12 -6.32
N LEU A 138 25.56 -7.60 -6.70
CA LEU A 138 24.30 -6.98 -6.28
C LEU A 138 24.01 -7.19 -4.79
N GLY A 139 24.43 -8.33 -4.22
CA GLY A 139 24.40 -8.57 -2.78
C GLY A 139 25.31 -7.61 -2.01
N GLU A 140 26.52 -7.37 -2.50
CA GLU A 140 27.47 -6.42 -1.92
C GLU A 140 26.95 -4.97 -1.99
N LEU A 141 26.37 -4.55 -3.13
CA LEU A 141 25.71 -3.24 -3.25
C LEU A 141 24.54 -3.08 -2.26
N LYS A 142 23.73 -4.12 -2.06
CA LYS A 142 22.64 -4.09 -1.06
C LYS A 142 23.20 -3.93 0.36
N LYS A 143 24.28 -4.64 0.68
CA LYS A 143 24.96 -4.55 1.98
C LYS A 143 25.55 -3.15 2.18
N ALA A 144 26.27 -2.62 1.18
CA ALA A 144 26.86 -1.29 1.21
C ALA A 144 25.80 -0.18 1.36
N LYS A 145 24.63 -0.34 0.72
CA LYS A 145 23.48 0.56 0.92
C LYS A 145 23.02 0.57 2.38
N ALA A 146 22.83 -0.61 2.97
CA ALA A 146 22.35 -0.75 4.34
C ALA A 146 23.36 -0.17 5.35
N GLU A 147 24.64 -0.45 5.16
CA GLU A 147 25.74 0.08 5.99
C GLU A 147 25.83 1.61 5.90
N SER A 148 25.80 2.17 4.68
CA SER A 148 25.89 3.62 4.45
C SER A 148 24.69 4.37 5.03
N LEU A 149 23.48 3.83 4.85
CA LEU A 149 22.26 4.42 5.40
C LEU A 149 22.25 4.36 6.93
N SER A 150 22.64 3.21 7.49
CA SER A 150 22.74 3.05 8.94
C SER A 150 23.76 4.00 9.54
N ALA A 151 24.97 4.09 8.96
CA ALA A 151 26.04 4.96 9.44
C ALA A 151 25.64 6.44 9.38
N ALA A 152 25.11 6.91 8.24
CA ALA A 152 24.75 8.31 8.05
C ALA A 152 23.54 8.73 8.90
N LEU A 153 22.51 7.88 9.01
CA LEU A 153 21.29 8.22 9.74
C LEU A 153 21.38 7.94 11.24
N LYS A 154 22.38 7.19 11.72
CA LYS A 154 22.63 6.99 13.16
C LYS A 154 22.77 8.32 13.90
N LEU A 155 23.36 9.32 13.25
CA LEU A 155 23.48 10.67 13.79
C LEU A 155 22.12 11.34 14.03
N LEU A 156 21.10 11.00 13.24
CA LEU A 156 19.72 11.52 13.26
C LEU A 156 18.76 10.64 14.07
N GLN A 157 19.26 9.56 14.67
CA GLN A 157 18.49 8.77 15.60
C GLN A 157 18.50 9.52 16.94
N LYS A 158 17.36 10.11 17.30
CA LYS A 158 17.03 10.22 18.72
C LYS A 158 17.19 8.81 19.32
N PRO A 159 17.73 8.66 20.55
CA PRO A 159 17.74 7.35 21.20
C PRO A 159 16.36 6.76 21.00
N ALA A 160 16.31 5.57 20.41
CA ALA A 160 15.04 4.96 20.04
C ALA A 160 14.16 5.03 21.29
N GLU A 161 13.13 5.88 21.27
CA GLU A 161 12.02 5.65 22.17
C GLU A 161 11.65 4.20 21.86
N PRO A 162 11.70 3.29 22.85
CA PRO A 162 11.36 1.90 22.62
C PRO A 162 10.03 1.95 21.89
N ALA A 163 10.01 1.49 20.64
CA ALA A 163 8.86 1.63 19.75
C ALA A 163 7.65 1.25 20.60
N LYS A 164 6.79 2.24 20.95
CA LYS A 164 5.84 2.11 22.07
C LYS A 164 5.30 0.70 22.05
N SER A 165 5.80 -0.11 22.98
CA SER A 165 5.68 -1.55 22.83
C SER A 165 4.19 -1.81 22.76
N ARG A 166 3.72 -2.64 21.83
CA ARG A 166 2.30 -3.06 21.80
C ARG A 166 1.87 -3.69 23.13
N LEU A 167 2.84 -3.96 24.02
CA LEU A 167 2.77 -4.43 25.40
C LEU A 167 2.69 -3.32 26.47
N GLU A 168 2.57 -2.03 26.13
CA GLU A 168 2.53 -0.92 27.13
C GLU A 168 1.35 -0.99 28.11
N ILE A 169 0.31 -1.77 27.79
CA ILE A 169 -0.87 -1.99 28.65
C ILE A 169 -0.83 -3.38 29.31
N VAL A 170 0.18 -4.20 29.00
CA VAL A 170 0.41 -5.50 29.64
C VAL A 170 1.28 -5.27 30.89
N PRO A 171 0.94 -5.86 32.06
CA PRO A 171 1.74 -5.71 33.29
C PRO A 171 3.23 -5.94 33.06
N GLU A 172 4.08 -5.16 33.71
CA GLU A 172 5.54 -5.18 33.50
C GLU A 172 6.15 -6.58 33.76
N GLU A 173 5.54 -7.34 34.68
CA GLU A 173 5.94 -8.70 35.03
C GLU A 173 5.72 -9.69 33.88
N ILE A 174 4.58 -9.60 33.19
CA ILE A 174 4.27 -10.41 32.00
C ILE A 174 5.20 -10.01 30.84
N ARG A 175 5.53 -8.71 30.71
CA ARG A 175 6.47 -8.25 29.69
C ARG A 175 7.85 -8.86 29.87
N GLY A 176 8.36 -8.89 31.10
CA GLY A 176 9.62 -9.54 31.44
C GLY A 176 9.62 -11.03 31.10
N GLN A 177 8.56 -11.75 31.48
CA GLN A 177 8.42 -13.19 31.18
C GLN A 177 8.35 -13.47 29.68
N ILE A 178 7.57 -12.71 28.90
CA ILE A 178 7.54 -12.87 27.44
C ILE A 178 8.92 -12.58 26.85
N GLN A 179 9.59 -11.50 27.28
CA GLN A 179 10.92 -11.16 26.75
C GLN A 179 11.95 -12.24 27.03
N GLU A 180 11.89 -12.87 28.21
CA GLU A 180 12.78 -13.97 28.56
C GLU A 180 12.50 -15.23 27.74
N ILE A 181 11.22 -15.57 27.52
CA ILE A 181 10.79 -16.62 26.60
C ILE A 181 11.30 -16.32 25.18
N GLU A 182 11.05 -15.12 24.64
CA GLU A 182 11.50 -14.74 23.31
C GLU A 182 13.02 -14.82 23.16
N LYS A 183 13.77 -14.40 24.18
CA LYS A 183 15.23 -14.50 24.20
C LYS A 183 15.70 -15.96 24.20
N LYS A 184 15.17 -16.79 25.10
CA LYS A 184 15.47 -18.24 25.19
C LYS A 184 15.29 -18.93 23.84
N TYR A 185 14.14 -18.71 23.20
CA TYR A 185 13.84 -19.36 21.93
C TYR A 185 14.59 -18.75 20.74
N ALA A 186 14.94 -17.47 20.78
CA ALA A 186 15.82 -16.86 19.78
C ALA A 186 17.24 -17.46 19.83
N ASP A 187 17.76 -17.74 21.01
CA ASP A 187 19.08 -18.35 21.18
C ASP A 187 19.08 -19.83 20.74
N LEU A 188 18.07 -20.61 21.14
CA LEU A 188 17.87 -21.99 20.65
C LEU A 188 17.73 -22.06 19.12
N ARG A 189 17.03 -21.09 18.52
CA ARG A 189 16.88 -21.01 17.06
C ARG A 189 18.22 -20.76 16.38
N LYS A 190 19.07 -19.88 16.93
CA LYS A 190 20.42 -19.63 16.41
C LYS A 190 21.29 -20.88 16.52
N GLU A 191 21.20 -21.65 17.61
CA GLU A 191 21.94 -22.89 17.77
C GLU A 191 21.57 -23.92 16.68
N ILE A 192 20.27 -24.09 16.40
CA ILE A 192 19.81 -24.98 15.32
C ILE A 192 20.32 -24.51 13.95
N GLN A 193 20.22 -23.21 13.66
CA GLN A 193 20.65 -22.65 12.38
C GLN A 193 22.17 -22.69 12.18
N ASN A 194 22.95 -22.56 13.26
CA ASN A 194 24.41 -22.59 13.21
C ASN A 194 24.98 -24.02 13.25
N ASN A 195 24.15 -25.02 13.56
CA ASN A 195 24.57 -26.41 13.58
C ASN A 195 24.73 -26.94 12.15
N LYS A 196 25.99 -27.06 11.72
CA LYS A 196 26.39 -27.54 10.39
C LYS A 196 26.22 -29.05 10.19
N GLU A 197 25.96 -29.81 11.26
CA GLU A 197 25.73 -31.26 11.20
C GLU A 197 24.28 -31.60 10.83
N LEU A 198 23.35 -30.64 11.00
CA LEU A 198 21.95 -30.82 10.63
C LEU A 198 21.73 -30.47 9.15
N SER A 199 21.05 -31.36 8.43
CA SER A 199 20.48 -31.07 7.12
C SER A 199 19.48 -29.92 7.20
N SER A 200 19.35 -29.12 6.14
CA SER A 200 18.36 -28.03 6.07
C SER A 200 16.92 -28.49 6.35
N THR A 201 16.56 -29.72 5.97
CA THR A 201 15.25 -30.31 6.27
C THR A 201 15.07 -30.59 7.76
N ASP A 202 16.12 -31.06 8.43
CA ASP A 202 16.08 -31.36 9.87
C ASP A 202 16.14 -30.10 10.71
N GLN A 203 16.92 -29.10 10.28
CA GLN A 203 16.89 -27.75 10.86
C GLN A 203 15.48 -27.16 10.78
N TYR A 204 14.81 -27.28 9.63
CA TYR A 204 13.44 -26.80 9.44
C TYR A 204 12.45 -27.45 10.42
N LYS A 205 12.42 -28.80 10.49
CA LYS A 205 11.53 -29.52 11.42
C LYS A 205 11.78 -29.14 12.88
N ARG A 206 13.04 -28.97 13.25
CA ARG A 206 13.42 -28.63 14.62
C ARG A 206 13.08 -27.19 14.98
N ILE A 207 13.19 -26.27 14.02
CA ILE A 207 12.69 -24.89 14.18
C ILE A 207 11.16 -24.89 14.32
N GLN A 208 10.42 -25.71 13.57
CA GLN A 208 8.96 -25.79 13.71
C GLN A 208 8.54 -26.27 15.11
N GLU A 209 9.15 -27.35 15.60
CA GLU A 209 8.87 -27.83 16.96
C GLU A 209 9.27 -26.80 18.02
N LEU A 210 10.38 -26.08 17.80
CA LEU A 210 10.81 -24.99 18.65
C LEU A 210 9.79 -23.85 18.70
N GLU A 211 9.19 -23.48 17.56
CA GLU A 211 8.12 -22.48 17.49
C GLU A 211 6.85 -22.95 18.23
N ARG A 212 6.50 -24.24 18.13
CA ARG A 212 5.37 -24.83 18.86
C ARG A 212 5.58 -24.76 20.37
N GLN A 213 6.79 -25.09 20.84
CA GLN A 213 7.16 -25.00 22.25
C GLN A 213 7.18 -23.55 22.75
N ARG A 214 7.74 -22.63 21.95
CA ARG A 214 7.74 -21.19 22.24
C ARG A 214 6.33 -20.67 22.47
N GLU A 215 5.41 -21.02 21.58
CA GLU A 215 4.02 -20.61 21.69
C GLU A 215 3.34 -21.23 22.90
N ALA A 216 3.54 -22.51 23.18
CA ALA A 216 2.97 -23.18 24.35
C ALA A 216 3.47 -22.58 25.68
N GLU A 217 4.78 -22.31 25.78
CA GLU A 217 5.38 -21.67 26.97
C GLU A 217 4.88 -20.24 27.13
N ARG A 218 4.74 -19.48 26.03
CA ARG A 218 4.16 -18.14 26.05
C ARG A 218 2.69 -18.15 26.49
N GLN A 219 1.90 -19.10 26.01
CA GLN A 219 0.50 -19.24 26.39
C GLN A 219 0.35 -19.66 27.86
N GLY A 220 1.23 -20.53 28.36
CA GLY A 220 1.22 -20.97 29.76
C GLY A 220 1.65 -19.89 30.77
N ALA A 221 2.44 -18.91 30.33
CA ALA A 221 2.86 -17.77 31.15
C ALA A 221 1.76 -16.69 31.31
N MET A 222 0.65 -16.77 30.57
CA MET A 222 -0.43 -15.79 30.60
C MET A 222 -1.71 -16.40 31.18
N SER A 223 -2.47 -15.61 31.92
CA SER A 223 -3.87 -15.96 32.21
C SER A 223 -4.70 -16.04 30.91
N PRO A 224 -5.84 -16.75 30.89
CA PRO A 224 -6.73 -16.81 29.74
C PRO A 224 -7.15 -15.42 29.22
N GLU A 225 -7.39 -14.47 30.14
CA GLU A 225 -7.77 -13.09 29.84
C GLU A 225 -6.61 -12.31 29.19
N GLU A 226 -5.39 -12.45 29.73
CA GLU A 226 -4.19 -11.83 29.16
C GLU A 226 -3.82 -12.40 27.80
N LEU A 227 -4.02 -13.70 27.61
CA LEU A 227 -3.80 -14.35 26.32
C LEU A 227 -4.79 -13.83 25.26
N ALA A 228 -6.04 -13.61 25.64
CA ALA A 228 -7.04 -13.02 24.74
C ALA A 228 -6.65 -11.58 24.35
N GLU A 229 -6.22 -10.78 25.31
CA GLU A 229 -5.75 -9.40 25.10
C GLU A 229 -4.49 -9.36 24.22
N TYR A 230 -3.52 -10.24 24.48
CA TYR A 230 -2.30 -10.36 23.68
C TYR A 230 -2.62 -10.77 22.23
N LYS A 231 -3.49 -11.77 22.02
CA LYS A 231 -3.94 -12.19 20.68
C LYS A 231 -4.64 -11.05 19.95
N ALA A 232 -5.59 -10.37 20.60
CA ALA A 232 -6.29 -9.22 20.03
C ALA A 232 -5.33 -8.11 19.58
N ARG A 233 -4.31 -7.81 20.39
CA ARG A 233 -3.29 -6.81 20.05
C ARG A 233 -2.34 -7.24 18.96
N ARG A 234 -1.95 -8.51 18.92
CA ARG A 234 -1.07 -9.03 17.86
C ARG A 234 -1.73 -8.92 16.49
N GLU A 235 -3.01 -9.28 16.44
CA GLU A 235 -3.82 -9.21 15.21
C GLU A 235 -4.39 -7.80 14.96
N SER A 236 -4.08 -6.81 15.80
CA SER A 236 -4.63 -5.45 15.70
C SER A 236 -4.32 -4.74 14.38
N SER A 237 -3.24 -5.09 13.69
CA SER A 237 -2.96 -4.59 12.35
C SER A 237 -4.02 -5.00 11.33
N GLN A 238 -4.71 -6.13 11.55
CA GLN A 238 -5.83 -6.55 10.72
C GLN A 238 -7.06 -5.68 10.98
N PHE A 239 -7.24 -5.18 12.22
CA PHE A 239 -8.35 -4.32 12.60
C PHE A 239 -8.15 -2.85 12.19
N GLN A 240 -6.91 -2.39 12.07
CA GLN A 240 -6.59 -1.05 11.51
C GLN A 240 -7.09 -0.85 10.07
N GLN A 241 -7.49 -1.94 9.43
CA GLN A 241 -7.84 -2.01 8.03
C GLN A 241 -9.35 -2.21 7.78
N LEU A 242 -10.15 -2.37 8.82
CA LEU A 242 -11.59 -2.62 8.71
C LEU A 242 -12.38 -1.30 8.67
N TYR A 243 -12.28 -0.59 7.56
CA TYR A 243 -12.99 0.68 7.38
C TYR A 243 -14.51 0.43 7.37
N GLY A 244 -15.29 1.30 8.04
CA GLY A 244 -16.75 1.20 8.07
C GLY A 244 -17.32 -0.08 8.71
N PHE A 245 -16.48 -0.91 9.33
CA PHE A 245 -16.91 -2.06 10.12
C PHE A 245 -16.97 -1.64 11.58
N ASN A 246 -18.17 -1.21 12.00
CA ASN A 246 -18.43 -0.74 13.37
C ASN A 246 -18.51 -1.94 14.32
N ALA A 247 -17.38 -2.61 14.55
CA ALA A 247 -17.29 -3.72 15.49
C ALA A 247 -17.17 -3.22 16.92
N ASP A 248 -17.87 -3.89 17.83
CA ASP A 248 -17.65 -3.69 19.25
C ASP A 248 -16.42 -4.47 19.73
N GLU A 249 -16.00 -4.19 20.96
CA GLU A 249 -14.81 -4.83 21.54
C GLU A 249 -14.92 -6.36 21.59
N LYS A 250 -16.12 -6.88 21.88
CA LYS A 250 -16.36 -8.31 21.99
C LYS A 250 -16.22 -8.97 20.63
N GLU A 251 -16.82 -8.39 19.60
CA GLU A 251 -16.75 -8.86 18.21
C GLU A 251 -15.30 -8.82 17.69
N LEU A 252 -14.52 -7.78 18.00
CA LEU A 252 -13.09 -7.72 17.64
C LEU A 252 -12.27 -8.81 18.33
N ARG A 253 -12.53 -9.10 19.62
CA ARG A 253 -11.86 -10.19 20.36
C ARG A 253 -12.20 -11.56 19.77
N GLU A 254 -13.46 -11.78 19.40
CA GLU A 254 -13.90 -13.01 18.74
C GLU A 254 -13.23 -13.18 17.37
N ILE A 255 -13.22 -12.16 16.52
CA ILE A 255 -12.52 -12.17 15.23
C ILE A 255 -11.02 -12.45 15.45
N ALA A 256 -10.37 -11.76 16.40
CA ALA A 256 -8.95 -11.98 16.72
C ALA A 256 -8.64 -13.42 17.11
N SER A 257 -9.55 -14.08 17.84
CA SER A 257 -9.37 -15.46 18.24
C SER A 257 -9.31 -16.41 17.03
N VAL A 258 -10.12 -16.16 16.00
CA VAL A 258 -10.12 -16.94 14.74
C VAL A 258 -8.84 -16.72 13.95
N PHE A 259 -8.38 -15.47 13.86
CA PHE A 259 -7.09 -15.15 13.22
C PHE A 259 -5.91 -15.77 13.97
N ALA A 260 -5.91 -15.72 15.31
CA ALA A 260 -4.86 -16.32 16.12
C ALA A 260 -4.82 -17.85 15.95
N LYS A 261 -5.98 -18.52 15.95
CA LYS A 261 -6.10 -19.97 15.70
C LYS A 261 -5.54 -20.34 14.32
N ASN A 262 -5.91 -19.60 13.28
CA ASN A 262 -5.44 -19.82 11.92
C ASN A 262 -3.95 -19.45 11.72
N SER A 263 -3.41 -18.52 12.51
CA SER A 263 -1.99 -18.16 12.50
C SER A 263 -1.11 -19.25 13.10
N LEU A 264 -1.64 -20.08 14.01
CA LEU A 264 -0.94 -21.27 14.52
C LEU A 264 -0.75 -22.30 13.40
N TRP A 265 -1.73 -22.44 12.51
CA TRP A 265 -1.65 -23.33 11.34
C TRP A 265 -0.64 -22.87 10.27
N ALA A 266 -0.18 -21.62 10.31
CA ALA A 266 0.86 -21.15 9.40
C ALA A 266 2.23 -21.83 9.63
N HIS A 267 2.41 -22.50 10.78
CA HIS A 267 3.64 -23.21 11.14
C HIS A 267 3.45 -24.74 11.16
N ASP A 268 2.26 -25.24 10.78
CA ASP A 268 1.91 -26.66 10.78
C ASP A 268 2.60 -27.39 9.60
N PRO A 269 3.42 -28.43 9.85
CA PRO A 269 4.09 -29.20 8.79
C PRO A 269 3.15 -29.99 7.87
N ASP A 270 1.93 -30.32 8.30
CA ASP A 270 0.94 -31.02 7.47
C ASP A 270 0.22 -30.07 6.50
N PHE A 271 0.40 -28.75 6.66
CA PHE A 271 -0.19 -27.73 5.80
C PHE A 271 0.89 -27.02 4.99
N PRO A 272 0.91 -27.19 3.66
CA PRO A 272 1.96 -26.61 2.85
C PRO A 272 1.95 -25.07 2.93
N SER A 273 3.15 -24.47 2.95
CA SER A 273 3.33 -23.01 2.85
C SER A 273 3.22 -22.49 1.40
N ASP A 274 2.88 -23.38 0.47
CA ASP A 274 2.60 -23.05 -0.92
C ASP A 274 1.29 -22.27 -1.07
N ARG A 275 0.95 -21.96 -2.33
CA ARG A 275 -0.24 -21.18 -2.64
C ARG A 275 -1.53 -21.91 -2.24
N GLU A 276 -1.59 -23.22 -2.44
CA GLU A 276 -2.78 -24.03 -2.19
C GLU A 276 -3.06 -24.14 -0.67
N GLY A 277 -2.03 -24.34 0.14
CA GLY A 277 -2.17 -24.32 1.60
C GLY A 277 -2.57 -22.93 2.13
N LYS A 278 -2.06 -21.84 1.54
CA LYS A 278 -2.50 -20.48 1.88
C LYS A 278 -3.97 -20.23 1.55
N GLU A 279 -4.41 -20.66 0.37
CA GLU A 279 -5.81 -20.54 -0.06
C GLU A 279 -6.74 -21.38 0.81
N THR A 280 -6.32 -22.59 1.20
CA THR A 280 -7.09 -23.48 2.08
C THR A 280 -7.26 -22.89 3.48
N ARG A 281 -6.18 -22.36 4.08
CA ARG A 281 -6.26 -21.62 5.36
C ARG A 281 -7.16 -20.40 5.27
N ALA A 282 -7.11 -19.68 4.14
CA ALA A 282 -7.99 -18.54 3.94
C ALA A 282 -9.46 -18.95 3.90
N LYS A 283 -9.79 -20.05 3.19
CA LYS A 283 -11.16 -20.59 3.14
C LYS A 283 -11.66 -21.06 4.49
N GLN A 284 -10.85 -21.83 5.23
CA GLN A 284 -11.23 -22.31 6.57
C GLN A 284 -11.47 -21.15 7.54
N ARG A 285 -10.59 -20.14 7.52
CA ARG A 285 -10.79 -18.92 8.31
C ARG A 285 -12.08 -18.19 7.93
N ASP A 286 -12.34 -18.05 6.63
CA ASP A 286 -13.55 -17.39 6.13
C ASP A 286 -14.83 -18.16 6.51
N GLU A 287 -14.78 -19.50 6.50
CA GLU A 287 -15.88 -20.36 6.97
C GLU A 287 -16.12 -20.22 8.48
N GLU A 288 -15.06 -20.21 9.29
CA GLU A 288 -15.15 -19.98 10.74
C GLU A 288 -15.70 -18.58 11.07
N LEU A 289 -15.22 -17.55 10.37
CA LEU A 289 -15.73 -16.18 10.52
C LEU A 289 -17.20 -16.08 10.07
N LYS A 290 -17.57 -16.75 8.97
CA LYS A 290 -18.96 -16.77 8.49
C LYS A 290 -19.88 -17.49 9.48
N ALA A 291 -19.43 -18.60 10.08
CA ALA A 291 -20.20 -19.35 11.07
C ALA A 291 -20.41 -18.55 12.37
N MET A 292 -19.40 -17.78 12.80
CA MET A 292 -19.47 -16.93 13.99
C MET A 292 -20.30 -15.66 13.77
N LEU A 293 -20.00 -14.89 12.73
CA LEU A 293 -20.60 -13.57 12.48
C LEU A 293 -21.99 -13.67 11.80
N GLY A 294 -22.26 -14.79 11.14
CA GLY A 294 -23.41 -14.95 10.26
C GLY A 294 -23.21 -14.27 8.90
N GLU A 295 -24.09 -14.57 7.94
CA GLU A 295 -23.86 -14.21 6.53
C GLU A 295 -23.77 -12.70 6.29
N LYS A 296 -24.66 -11.92 6.90
CA LYS A 296 -24.73 -10.47 6.68
C LYS A 296 -23.49 -9.76 7.23
N ARG A 297 -23.12 -10.07 8.46
CA ARG A 297 -22.00 -9.41 9.14
C ARG A 297 -20.65 -9.85 8.56
N PHE A 298 -20.55 -11.11 8.14
CA PHE A 298 -19.40 -11.58 7.38
C PHE A 298 -19.23 -10.84 6.05
N ALA A 299 -20.32 -10.55 5.32
CA ALA A 299 -20.25 -9.76 4.09
C ALA A 299 -19.73 -8.33 4.35
N GLU A 300 -20.15 -7.70 5.46
CA GLU A 300 -19.63 -6.40 5.89
C GLU A 300 -18.15 -6.47 6.25
N PHE A 301 -17.74 -7.49 7.01
CA PHE A 301 -16.33 -7.73 7.38
C PHE A 301 -15.45 -7.91 6.14
N LYS A 302 -15.91 -8.72 5.18
CA LYS A 302 -15.21 -8.97 3.93
C LYS A 302 -15.06 -7.67 3.14
N ARG A 303 -16.16 -6.93 2.94
CA ARG A 303 -16.15 -5.64 2.26
C ARG A 303 -15.20 -4.65 2.94
N ALA A 304 -15.20 -4.57 4.27
CA ALA A 304 -14.32 -3.69 5.03
C ALA A 304 -12.83 -3.99 4.83
N SER A 305 -12.50 -5.25 4.51
CA SER A 305 -11.13 -5.69 4.23
C SER A 305 -10.68 -5.39 2.80
N GLU A 306 -11.61 -5.11 1.87
CA GLU A 306 -11.30 -4.88 0.45
C GLU A 306 -10.59 -3.53 0.21
N PRO A 307 -9.51 -3.48 -0.59
CA PRO A 307 -8.82 -2.23 -0.92
C PRO A 307 -9.72 -1.18 -1.59
N ASP A 308 -10.56 -1.59 -2.54
CA ASP A 308 -11.47 -0.69 -3.28
C ASP A 308 -12.48 0.00 -2.34
N TYR A 309 -13.01 -0.75 -1.36
CA TYR A 309 -13.96 -0.21 -0.38
C TYR A 309 -13.29 0.80 0.55
N ARG A 310 -12.05 0.53 0.96
CA ARG A 310 -11.26 1.44 1.79
C ARG A 310 -11.04 2.78 1.12
N GLU A 311 -10.73 2.81 -0.16
CA GLU A 311 -10.55 4.06 -0.90
C GLU A 311 -11.86 4.84 -1.00
N ALA A 312 -12.97 4.17 -1.33
CA ALA A 312 -14.30 4.77 -1.34
C ALA A 312 -14.70 5.32 0.05
N TYR A 313 -14.43 4.58 1.13
CA TYR A 313 -14.72 5.00 2.50
C TYR A 313 -13.91 6.24 2.91
N LYS A 314 -12.61 6.27 2.63
CA LYS A 314 -11.77 7.45 2.92
C LYS A 314 -12.26 8.70 2.18
N ILE A 315 -12.63 8.56 0.91
CA ILE A 315 -13.13 9.68 0.09
C ILE A 315 -14.44 10.18 0.68
N THR A 316 -15.42 9.30 0.86
CA THR A 316 -16.76 9.67 1.35
C THR A 316 -16.70 10.32 2.74
N GLN A 317 -15.87 9.81 3.65
CA GLN A 317 -15.63 10.43 4.96
C GLN A 317 -14.94 11.80 4.84
N ALA A 318 -13.95 11.96 3.95
CA ALA A 318 -13.30 13.27 3.74
C ALA A 318 -14.26 14.36 3.24
N TYR A 319 -15.36 13.95 2.60
CA TYR A 319 -16.44 14.84 2.15
C TYR A 319 -17.64 14.88 3.10
N ASN A 320 -17.54 14.29 4.30
CA ASN A 320 -18.62 14.19 5.30
C ASN A 320 -19.93 13.62 4.74
N LEU A 321 -19.83 12.63 3.85
CA LEU A 321 -21.00 11.92 3.32
C LEU A 321 -21.49 10.87 4.33
N PRO A 322 -22.77 10.47 4.24
CA PRO A 322 -23.31 9.41 5.11
C PRO A 322 -22.56 8.09 4.95
N ASP A 323 -22.54 7.26 6.00
CA ASP A 323 -21.78 5.99 6.03
C ASP A 323 -22.19 5.01 4.90
N ASP A 324 -23.44 5.08 4.44
CA ASP A 324 -23.95 4.25 3.35
C ASP A 324 -23.44 4.69 1.96
N ALA A 325 -22.87 5.90 1.83
CA ALA A 325 -22.29 6.39 0.59
C ALA A 325 -21.05 5.58 0.17
N ALA A 326 -20.23 5.14 1.12
CA ALA A 326 -19.07 4.30 0.85
C ALA A 326 -19.48 2.95 0.25
N VAL A 327 -20.55 2.36 0.80
CA VAL A 327 -21.11 1.08 0.33
C VAL A 327 -21.62 1.21 -1.08
N ARG A 328 -22.45 2.23 -1.35
CA ARG A 328 -22.98 2.49 -2.70
C ARG A 328 -21.86 2.78 -3.72
N ALA A 329 -20.88 3.60 -3.38
CA ALA A 329 -19.75 3.89 -4.27
C ALA A 329 -18.91 2.64 -4.58
N TYR A 330 -18.72 1.76 -3.59
CA TYR A 330 -18.07 0.48 -3.80
C TYR A 330 -18.88 -0.45 -4.72
N GLU A 331 -20.19 -0.58 -4.48
CA GLU A 331 -21.08 -1.39 -5.32
C GLU A 331 -21.10 -0.90 -6.76
N MET A 332 -21.14 0.42 -6.98
CA MET A 332 -21.03 1.02 -8.32
C MET A 332 -19.71 0.64 -9.02
N ASN A 333 -18.59 0.66 -8.30
CA ASN A 333 -17.30 0.26 -8.85
C ASN A 333 -17.26 -1.24 -9.20
N GLN A 334 -17.81 -2.10 -8.34
CA GLN A 334 -17.87 -3.54 -8.61
C GLN A 334 -18.72 -3.83 -9.85
N GLU A 335 -19.86 -3.17 -9.99
CA GLU A 335 -20.73 -3.30 -11.16
C GLU A 335 -20.05 -2.79 -12.43
N LEU A 336 -19.40 -1.63 -12.36
CA LEU A 336 -18.59 -1.08 -13.46
C LEU A 336 -17.52 -2.07 -13.91
N LYS A 337 -16.77 -2.67 -12.97
CA LYS A 337 -15.76 -3.69 -13.27
C LYS A 337 -16.37 -4.93 -13.91
N ALA A 338 -17.48 -5.43 -13.39
CA ALA A 338 -18.18 -6.60 -13.93
C ALA A 338 -18.64 -6.37 -15.37
N GLN A 339 -19.29 -5.24 -15.64
CA GLN A 339 -19.77 -4.88 -16.98
C GLN A 339 -18.62 -4.66 -17.97
N LYS A 340 -17.54 -3.99 -17.55
CA LYS A 340 -16.33 -3.86 -18.38
C LYS A 340 -15.75 -5.21 -18.76
N GLU A 341 -15.71 -6.16 -17.84
CA GLU A 341 -15.22 -7.51 -18.11
C GLU A 341 -16.11 -8.26 -19.12
N VAL A 342 -17.43 -8.11 -19.02
CA VAL A 342 -18.38 -8.68 -20.01
C VAL A 342 -18.14 -8.08 -21.41
N LEU A 343 -18.04 -6.75 -21.52
CA LEU A 343 -17.79 -6.07 -22.80
C LEU A 343 -16.43 -6.43 -23.42
N ARG A 344 -15.39 -6.56 -22.59
CA ARG A 344 -14.05 -6.97 -23.04
C ARG A 344 -14.03 -8.39 -23.59
N LYS A 345 -14.74 -9.30 -22.95
CA LYS A 345 -14.78 -10.72 -23.33
C LYS A 345 -15.77 -11.03 -24.46
N ASN A 346 -16.61 -10.06 -24.86
CA ASN A 346 -17.58 -10.27 -25.92
C ASN A 346 -16.90 -10.34 -27.30
N PRO A 347 -16.93 -11.51 -27.98
CA PRO A 347 -16.31 -11.69 -29.29
C PRO A 347 -17.11 -11.06 -30.43
N SER A 348 -18.38 -10.70 -30.20
CA SER A 348 -19.27 -10.12 -31.21
C SER A 348 -19.07 -8.61 -31.41
N LEU A 349 -18.24 -7.96 -30.59
CA LEU A 349 -17.95 -6.53 -30.68
C LEU A 349 -16.63 -6.29 -31.43
N THR A 350 -16.66 -5.36 -32.38
CA THR A 350 -15.43 -4.81 -32.97
C THR A 350 -14.65 -3.99 -31.93
N SER A 351 -13.38 -3.67 -32.19
CA SER A 351 -12.58 -2.85 -31.28
C SER A 351 -13.23 -1.48 -31.05
N GLU A 352 -13.64 -0.81 -32.12
CA GLU A 352 -14.26 0.52 -32.04
C GLU A 352 -15.59 0.50 -31.27
N GLN A 353 -16.46 -0.49 -31.53
CA GLN A 353 -17.71 -0.65 -30.78
C GLN A 353 -17.47 -0.95 -29.30
N ARG A 354 -16.44 -1.76 -28.99
CA ARG A 354 -16.06 -2.07 -27.62
C ARG A 354 -15.59 -0.81 -26.89
N ASP A 355 -14.73 -0.02 -27.52
CA ASP A 355 -14.19 1.21 -26.93
C ASP A 355 -15.29 2.25 -26.71
N ALA A 356 -16.22 2.40 -27.67
CA ALA A 356 -17.38 3.27 -27.54
C ALA A 356 -18.29 2.86 -26.37
N LEU A 357 -18.62 1.56 -26.25
CA LEU A 357 -19.47 1.03 -25.16
C LEU A 357 -18.79 1.13 -23.79
N LEU A 358 -17.47 0.91 -23.71
CA LEU A 358 -16.72 1.08 -22.47
C LEU A 358 -16.69 2.55 -22.03
N GLN A 359 -16.60 3.48 -22.98
CA GLN A 359 -16.63 4.91 -22.72
C GLN A 359 -18.03 5.36 -22.25
N GLU A 360 -19.09 4.95 -22.95
CA GLU A 360 -20.48 5.23 -22.57
C GLU A 360 -20.80 4.70 -21.16
N LEU A 361 -20.36 3.48 -20.85
CA LEU A 361 -20.52 2.89 -19.52
C LEU A 361 -19.78 3.69 -18.44
N GLN A 362 -18.58 4.17 -18.74
CA GLN A 362 -17.80 5.00 -17.83
C GLN A 362 -18.51 6.33 -17.58
N ASP A 363 -18.94 7.01 -18.64
CA ASP A 363 -19.61 8.31 -18.58
C ASP A 363 -20.94 8.21 -17.81
N ALA A 364 -21.76 7.19 -18.09
CA ALA A 364 -23.00 6.95 -17.35
C ALA A 364 -22.77 6.67 -15.86
N THR A 365 -21.70 5.95 -15.51
CA THR A 365 -21.36 5.68 -14.10
C THR A 365 -20.89 6.93 -13.39
N ASP A 366 -20.17 7.81 -14.10
CA ASP A 366 -19.70 9.07 -13.55
C ASP A 366 -20.82 10.09 -13.36
N ASP A 367 -21.78 10.15 -14.30
CA ASP A 367 -22.98 10.97 -14.18
C ASP A 367 -23.83 10.53 -12.98
N ALA A 368 -24.04 9.22 -12.82
CA ALA A 368 -24.71 8.66 -11.65
C ALA A 368 -23.98 8.99 -10.34
N ALA A 369 -22.64 8.95 -10.33
CA ALA A 369 -21.85 9.34 -9.17
C ALA A 369 -21.95 10.85 -8.89
N ALA A 370 -22.02 11.68 -9.92
CA ALA A 370 -22.17 13.13 -9.80
C ALA A 370 -23.54 13.51 -9.24
N GLU A 371 -24.62 12.81 -9.66
CA GLU A 371 -25.96 13.00 -9.12
C GLU A 371 -26.04 12.60 -7.62
N LEU A 372 -25.41 11.48 -7.26
CA LEU A 372 -25.49 10.94 -5.89
C LEU A 372 -24.59 11.66 -4.88
N TYR A 373 -23.40 12.11 -5.30
CA TYR A 373 -22.35 12.59 -4.39
C TYR A 373 -21.85 14.00 -4.72
N GLY A 374 -22.32 14.60 -5.83
CA GLY A 374 -21.82 15.86 -6.35
C GLY A 374 -20.55 15.72 -7.20
N GLU A 375 -20.36 16.67 -8.13
CA GLU A 375 -19.29 16.65 -9.13
C GLU A 375 -17.87 16.53 -8.55
N LYS A 376 -17.63 17.09 -7.37
CA LYS A 376 -16.30 17.08 -6.74
C LYS A 376 -15.95 15.67 -6.22
N VAL A 377 -16.92 14.99 -5.62
CA VAL A 377 -16.73 13.63 -5.11
C VAL A 377 -16.65 12.65 -6.28
N ALA A 378 -17.55 12.76 -7.26
CA ALA A 378 -17.55 11.94 -8.47
C ALA A 378 -16.22 11.99 -9.22
N ARG A 379 -15.62 13.18 -9.40
CA ARG A 379 -14.27 13.31 -10.01
C ARG A 379 -13.18 12.62 -9.20
N THR A 380 -13.29 12.60 -7.87
CA THR A 380 -12.32 11.92 -7.00
C THR A 380 -12.48 10.40 -7.11
N LEU A 381 -13.73 9.91 -7.14
CA LEU A 381 -14.06 8.50 -7.36
C LEU A 381 -13.62 8.00 -8.75
N ARG A 382 -13.88 8.76 -9.82
CA ARG A 382 -13.42 8.44 -11.18
C ARG A 382 -11.91 8.16 -11.25
N ARG A 383 -11.11 8.96 -10.55
CA ARG A 383 -9.64 8.82 -10.54
C ARG A 383 -9.16 7.52 -9.88
N ILE A 384 -9.89 7.03 -8.86
CA ILE A 384 -9.54 5.75 -8.23
C ILE A 384 -10.05 4.57 -9.04
N TRP A 385 -11.21 4.67 -9.70
CA TRP A 385 -11.77 3.61 -10.54
C TRP A 385 -11.05 3.42 -11.88
N ALA A 386 -10.28 4.42 -12.30
CA ALA A 386 -9.45 4.36 -13.51
C ALA A 386 -8.10 3.66 -13.31
N ARG A 387 -7.71 3.37 -12.06
CA ARG A 387 -6.52 2.55 -11.74
C ARG A 387 -6.87 1.08 -11.78
#